data_AF-A0A2K3YHU6-F1
#
_entry.id   AF-A0A2K3YHU6-F1
#
_cell.length_a   1.000
_cell.length_b   1.000
_cell.length_c   1.000
_cell.angle_alpha   90.00
_cell.angle_beta   90.00
_cell.angle_gamma   90.00
#
_symmetry.space_group_name_H-M   'P 1'
#
loop_
_entity.id
_entity.type
_entity.pdbx_description
1 polymer ?
#
loop_
_entity_poly.entity_id
_entity_poly.type
_entity_poly.pdbx_seq_one_letter_code
_entity_poly.pdbx_strand_id
1 'polypeptide(L)'
;MKTNDRLLTHGVVCDLSKGKHDSDTAIAYDILKTPIGNFWLEFNDRPIPMTVRADYPSNEEKYYVEGAYTIKPCQVDFENFYCLRICTNIDIKSARMIDTFSGEHQEGYNWQLGQYDIGISAHPFSDNDLEATITAEGMPYFIDWYDDSKTLYFFGVAWKYYVSDDDLSTCFNT
;
A
#
# COMPACT_ATOMS: atom_id res chain seq x y z
N MET A 1 -18.96 10.12 10.59
CA MET A 1 -18.51 9.95 9.20
C MET A 1 -17.22 9.14 9.23
N LYS A 2 -17.09 8.05 8.46
CA LYS A 2 -15.87 7.25 8.44
C LYS A 2 -14.73 8.05 7.79
N THR A 3 -13.47 7.76 8.15
CA THR A 3 -12.29 8.48 7.61
C THR A 3 -12.28 8.52 6.09
N ASN A 4 -12.45 7.37 5.43
CA ASN A 4 -12.59 7.25 3.97
C ASN A 4 -13.58 8.28 3.37
N ASP A 5 -14.81 8.34 3.88
CA ASP A 5 -15.86 9.19 3.31
C ASP A 5 -15.50 10.68 3.45
N ARG A 6 -14.83 11.04 4.55
CA ARG A 6 -14.32 12.39 4.76
C ARG A 6 -13.26 12.75 3.73
N LEU A 7 -12.28 11.88 3.51
CA LEU A 7 -11.16 12.10 2.59
C LEU A 7 -11.65 12.16 1.14
N LEU A 8 -12.60 11.31 0.75
CA LEU A 8 -13.19 11.36 -0.59
C LEU A 8 -13.98 12.65 -0.87
N THR A 9 -14.58 13.25 0.17
CA THR A 9 -15.44 14.43 0.02
C THR A 9 -14.66 15.74 0.13
N HIS A 10 -13.64 15.79 0.99
CA HIS A 10 -12.94 17.02 1.35
C HIS A 10 -11.43 17.01 1.12
N GLY A 11 -10.84 15.85 0.82
CA GLY A 11 -9.41 15.71 0.57
C GLY A 11 -9.04 15.80 -0.91
N VAL A 12 -7.74 15.84 -1.17
CA VAL A 12 -7.15 15.74 -2.52
C VAL A 12 -7.12 14.28 -2.93
N VAL A 13 -7.95 13.91 -3.91
CA VAL A 13 -8.12 12.52 -4.36
C VAL A 13 -7.21 12.22 -5.55
N CYS A 14 -6.37 11.19 -5.42
CA CYS A 14 -5.72 10.56 -6.57
C CYS A 14 -6.70 9.54 -7.17
N ASP A 15 -7.46 9.92 -8.21
CA ASP A 15 -8.47 9.05 -8.82
C ASP A 15 -7.89 8.25 -9.99
N LEU A 16 -7.55 6.99 -9.71
CA LEU A 16 -7.04 6.01 -10.67
C LEU A 16 -8.06 4.87 -10.91
N SER A 17 -9.35 5.16 -10.68
CA SER A 17 -10.44 4.17 -10.82
C SER A 17 -10.78 3.79 -12.26
N LYS A 18 -10.24 4.49 -13.26
CA LYS A 18 -10.58 4.30 -14.68
C LYS A 18 -9.55 3.55 -15.51
N GLY A 19 -8.40 3.18 -14.94
CA GLY A 19 -7.36 2.43 -15.63
C GLY A 19 -5.95 2.78 -15.15
N LYS A 20 -4.95 2.21 -15.83
CA LYS A 20 -3.54 2.50 -15.59
C LYS A 20 -3.21 3.92 -16.04
N HIS A 21 -2.95 4.79 -15.09
CA HIS A 21 -2.48 6.14 -15.33
C HIS A 21 -1.29 6.45 -14.42
N ASP A 22 -0.44 7.33 -14.89
CA ASP A 22 0.60 7.92 -14.06
C ASP A 22 -0.05 8.85 -13.03
N SER A 23 0.45 8.81 -11.80
CA SER A 23 0.10 9.76 -10.76
C SER A 23 1.08 10.94 -10.77
N ASP A 24 0.56 12.15 -10.58
CA ASP A 24 1.42 13.34 -10.43
C ASP A 24 2.07 13.32 -9.03
N THR A 25 3.36 13.02 -8.98
CA THR A 25 4.14 12.93 -7.74
C THR A 25 4.42 14.29 -7.10
N ALA A 26 4.15 15.41 -7.78
CA ALA A 26 4.24 16.75 -7.20
C ALA A 26 3.03 17.10 -6.33
N ILE A 27 1.94 16.32 -6.41
CA ILE A 27 0.72 16.55 -5.64
C ILE A 27 0.76 15.71 -4.36
N ALA A 28 0.44 16.37 -3.24
CA ALA A 28 0.16 15.71 -1.98
C ALA A 28 -1.31 15.27 -1.96
N TYR A 29 -1.55 13.96 -2.01
CA TYR A 29 -2.88 13.37 -2.00
C TYR A 29 -3.28 12.95 -0.59
N ASP A 30 -4.57 13.04 -0.27
CA ASP A 30 -5.11 12.54 0.99
C ASP A 30 -5.60 11.08 0.87
N ILE A 31 -5.96 10.66 -0.33
CA ILE A 31 -6.51 9.32 -0.60
C ILE A 31 -6.27 8.90 -2.05
N LEU A 32 -5.89 7.64 -2.24
CA LEU A 32 -5.81 6.96 -3.52
C LEU A 32 -7.12 6.21 -3.72
N LYS A 33 -7.78 6.44 -4.85
CA LYS A 33 -9.01 5.76 -5.24
C LYS A 33 -8.73 4.85 -6.44
N THR A 34 -9.05 3.57 -6.31
CA THR A 34 -8.82 2.56 -7.35
C THR A 34 -10.11 1.79 -7.65
N PRO A 35 -10.14 0.92 -8.67
CA PRO A 35 -11.30 0.07 -8.95
C PRO A 35 -11.63 -0.93 -7.84
N ILE A 36 -10.64 -1.32 -7.03
CA ILE A 36 -10.78 -2.38 -6.02
C ILE A 36 -10.98 -1.84 -4.61
N GLY A 37 -10.61 -0.58 -4.36
CA GLY A 37 -10.71 0.05 -3.06
C GLY A 37 -9.99 1.38 -3.00
N ASN A 38 -10.03 2.00 -1.83
CA ASN A 38 -9.32 3.23 -1.54
C ASN A 38 -8.22 2.96 -0.53
N PHE A 39 -7.15 3.73 -0.61
CA PHE A 39 -5.98 3.61 0.25
C PHE A 39 -5.58 4.99 0.76
N TRP A 40 -5.17 5.08 2.02
CA TRP A 40 -4.64 6.30 2.63
C TRP A 40 -3.63 5.95 3.71
N LEU A 41 -2.85 6.94 4.15
CA LEU A 41 -1.91 6.76 5.25
C LEU A 41 -2.44 7.37 6.55
N GLU A 42 -2.20 6.71 7.67
CA GLU A 42 -2.42 7.25 9.01
C GLU A 42 -1.13 7.21 9.83
N PHE A 43 -0.68 8.39 10.28
CA PHE A 43 0.40 8.52 11.27
C PHE A 43 -0.21 8.69 12.65
N ASN A 44 0.13 7.80 13.59
CA ASN A 44 -0.43 7.79 14.95
C ASN A 44 -1.96 7.96 14.96
N ASP A 45 -2.66 7.17 14.13
CA ASP A 45 -4.13 7.16 13.96
C ASP A 45 -4.73 8.46 13.41
N ARG A 46 -3.92 9.27 12.72
CA ARG A 46 -4.36 10.49 12.03
C ARG A 46 -4.02 10.43 10.55
N PRO A 47 -4.98 10.67 9.64
CA PRO A 47 -4.71 10.74 8.22
C PRO A 47 -3.66 11.80 7.90
N ILE A 48 -2.71 11.43 7.04
CA ILE A 48 -1.67 12.35 6.55
C ILE A 48 -1.62 12.32 5.02
N PRO A 49 -1.17 13.42 4.39
CA PRO A 49 -0.95 13.44 2.95
C PRO A 49 0.17 12.48 2.53
N MET A 50 0.02 11.95 1.32
CA MET A 50 0.90 10.96 0.71
C MET A 50 1.21 11.32 -0.75
N THR A 51 2.38 10.91 -1.21
CA THR A 51 2.69 10.84 -2.63
C THR A 51 2.36 9.45 -3.14
N VAL A 52 1.85 9.40 -4.36
CA VAL A 52 1.54 8.15 -5.07
C VAL A 52 2.39 8.13 -6.32
N ARG A 53 3.07 7.01 -6.58
CA ARG A 53 3.77 6.73 -7.84
C ARG A 53 3.23 5.43 -8.42
N ALA A 54 2.80 5.47 -9.67
CA ALA A 54 2.45 4.25 -10.39
C ALA A 54 3.74 3.51 -10.82
N ASP A 55 3.83 2.23 -10.47
CA ASP A 55 5.00 1.38 -10.70
C ASP A 55 4.58 0.11 -11.42
N TYR A 56 4.21 0.24 -12.69
CA TYR A 56 3.77 -0.92 -13.47
C TYR A 56 4.99 -1.79 -13.84
N PRO A 57 5.07 -3.04 -13.36
CA PRO A 57 6.09 -4.00 -13.81
C PRO A 57 6.02 -4.22 -15.32
N SER A 58 7.06 -4.86 -15.87
CA SER A 58 7.16 -5.11 -17.31
C SER A 58 5.92 -5.86 -17.84
N ASN A 59 5.57 -5.61 -19.10
CA ASN A 59 4.43 -6.26 -19.78
C ASN A 59 4.66 -7.76 -20.05
N GLU A 60 5.67 -8.39 -19.44
CA GLU A 60 5.81 -9.83 -19.48
C GLU A 60 4.64 -10.46 -18.69
N GLU A 61 3.97 -11.46 -19.27
CA GLU A 61 2.76 -12.06 -18.69
C GLU A 61 2.93 -12.47 -17.22
N LYS A 62 4.13 -12.94 -16.85
CA LYS A 62 4.46 -13.39 -15.49
C LYS A 62 4.52 -12.28 -14.44
N TYR A 63 4.65 -11.02 -14.83
CA TYR A 63 4.70 -9.87 -13.91
C TYR A 63 3.55 -8.89 -14.15
N TYR A 64 2.65 -9.19 -15.08
CA TYR A 64 1.55 -8.28 -15.40
C TYR A 64 0.58 -8.14 -14.22
N VAL A 65 0.33 -6.88 -13.85
CA VAL A 65 -0.68 -6.46 -12.87
C VAL A 65 -1.59 -5.40 -13.45
N GLU A 66 -2.84 -5.31 -12.99
CA GLU A 66 -3.80 -4.29 -13.41
C GLU A 66 -3.53 -2.94 -12.75
N GLY A 67 -3.00 -2.96 -11.52
CA GLY A 67 -2.57 -1.77 -10.79
C GLY A 67 -1.34 -2.07 -9.95
N ALA A 68 -0.43 -1.10 -9.85
CA ALA A 68 0.73 -1.16 -8.98
C ALA A 68 1.15 0.26 -8.58
N TYR A 69 1.17 0.54 -7.28
CA TYR A 69 1.42 1.87 -6.72
C TYR A 69 2.33 1.81 -5.51
N THR A 70 3.36 2.66 -5.53
CA THR A 70 4.12 3.04 -4.35
C THR A 70 3.41 4.21 -3.67
N ILE A 71 3.21 4.08 -2.36
CA ILE A 71 2.57 5.09 -1.50
C ILE A 71 3.57 5.50 -0.41
N LYS A 72 3.90 6.79 -0.35
CA LYS A 72 4.84 7.36 0.63
C LYS A 72 4.23 8.53 1.38
N PRO A 73 4.55 8.77 2.65
CA PRO A 73 4.12 9.99 3.32
C PRO A 73 4.81 11.22 2.70
N CYS A 74 4.10 12.34 2.57
CA CYS A 74 4.70 13.58 2.06
C CYS A 74 5.68 14.21 3.04
N GLN A 75 5.45 14.00 4.34
CA GLN A 75 6.36 14.39 5.42
C GLN A 75 7.06 13.14 5.95
N VAL A 76 8.36 13.25 6.21
CA VAL A 76 9.18 12.13 6.70
C VAL A 76 9.76 12.40 8.10
N ASP A 77 9.68 13.65 8.56
CA ASP A 77 10.11 14.04 9.91
C ASP A 77 8.94 13.87 10.87
N PHE A 78 8.95 12.79 11.64
CA PHE A 78 7.90 12.46 12.60
C PHE A 78 8.40 12.64 14.04
N GLU A 79 7.69 13.46 14.82
CA GLU A 79 7.89 13.53 16.27
C GLU A 79 7.02 12.51 16.99
N ASN A 80 7.57 11.81 17.99
CA ASN A 80 6.87 10.80 18.78
C ASN A 80 6.25 9.68 17.92
N PHE A 81 7.06 9.08 17.04
CA PHE A 81 6.61 8.01 16.16
C PHE A 81 6.09 6.82 16.98
N TYR A 82 4.83 6.46 16.77
CA TYR A 82 4.23 5.24 17.33
C TYR A 82 3.91 4.25 16.20
N CYS A 83 3.33 4.74 15.11
CA CYS A 83 3.12 3.92 13.92
C CYS A 83 2.82 4.77 12.69
N LEU A 84 3.14 4.23 11.52
CA LEU A 84 2.62 4.66 10.23
C LEU A 84 1.90 3.49 9.57
N ARG A 85 0.61 3.65 9.28
CA ARG A 85 -0.26 2.61 8.73
C ARG A 85 -0.69 2.94 7.30
N ILE A 86 -0.72 1.93 6.44
CA ILE A 86 -1.57 1.95 5.26
C ILE A 86 -2.96 1.46 5.65
N CYS A 87 -3.97 2.24 5.28
CA CYS A 87 -5.36 1.95 5.58
C CYS A 87 -6.14 1.74 4.29
N THR A 88 -7.19 0.93 4.35
CA THR A 88 -8.08 0.68 3.22
C THR A 88 -9.53 0.53 3.65
N ASN A 89 -10.46 0.79 2.74
CA ASN A 89 -11.88 0.48 2.93
C ASN A 89 -12.26 -0.94 2.47
N ILE A 90 -11.31 -1.71 1.95
CA ILE A 90 -11.49 -3.11 1.58
C ILE A 90 -11.71 -3.95 2.85
N ASP A 91 -12.66 -4.86 2.82
CA ASP A 91 -12.88 -5.82 3.90
C ASP A 91 -11.90 -7.00 3.83
N ILE A 92 -10.65 -6.73 4.20
CA ILE A 92 -9.57 -7.73 4.20
C ILE A 92 -9.85 -8.87 5.18
N LYS A 93 -10.60 -8.61 6.27
CA LYS A 93 -10.98 -9.63 7.26
C LYS A 93 -11.81 -10.76 6.65
N SER A 94 -12.61 -10.44 5.65
CA SER A 94 -13.47 -11.39 4.95
C SER A 94 -12.85 -11.93 3.67
N ALA A 95 -11.68 -11.41 3.25
CA ALA A 95 -10.97 -11.86 2.06
C ALA A 95 -10.21 -13.17 2.33
N ARG A 96 -10.06 -14.00 1.29
CA ARG A 96 -9.26 -15.23 1.41
C ARG A 96 -7.79 -14.87 1.29
N MET A 97 -7.04 -14.97 2.37
CA MET A 97 -5.57 -14.87 2.32
C MET A 97 -5.03 -15.96 1.37
N ILE A 98 -4.14 -15.58 0.45
CA ILE A 98 -3.51 -16.50 -0.50
C ILE A 98 -2.14 -16.93 0.04
N ASP A 99 -1.29 -15.95 0.36
CA ASP A 99 0.11 -16.11 0.71
C ASP A 99 0.61 -14.93 1.57
N THR A 100 1.83 -15.09 2.09
CA THR A 100 2.55 -14.12 2.89
C THR A 100 3.90 -13.82 2.27
N PHE A 101 4.25 -12.55 2.13
CA PHE A 101 5.54 -12.11 1.62
C PHE A 101 6.32 -11.43 2.76
N SER A 102 7.27 -12.17 3.31
CA SER A 102 8.23 -11.70 4.30
C SER A 102 9.63 -11.90 3.74
N GLY A 103 10.42 -10.83 3.67
CA GLY A 103 11.81 -10.85 3.21
C GLY A 103 12.56 -9.62 3.73
N GLU A 104 13.87 -9.56 3.45
CA GLU A 104 14.78 -8.56 4.03
C GLU A 104 14.30 -7.09 3.88
N HIS A 105 13.47 -6.79 2.86
CA HIS A 105 12.93 -5.45 2.61
C HIS A 105 11.43 -5.43 2.27
N GLN A 106 10.67 -6.43 2.72
CA GLN A 106 9.24 -6.49 2.43
C GLN A 106 8.47 -7.29 3.49
N GLU A 107 7.41 -6.67 4.01
CA GLU A 107 6.43 -7.32 4.89
C GLU A 107 5.03 -7.04 4.35
N GLY A 108 4.28 -8.07 4.00
CA GLY A 108 2.94 -7.89 3.45
C GLY A 108 2.32 -9.18 2.96
N TYR A 109 1.01 -9.19 2.74
CA TYR A 109 0.26 -10.37 2.30
C TYR A 109 -0.44 -10.10 0.97
N ASN A 110 -0.92 -11.17 0.34
CA ASN A 110 -1.93 -11.10 -0.70
C ASN A 110 -3.25 -11.77 -0.29
N TRP A 111 -4.32 -11.27 -0.89
CA TRP A 111 -5.66 -11.77 -0.67
C TRP A 111 -6.42 -11.87 -1.98
N GLN A 112 -7.29 -12.87 -2.06
CA GLN A 112 -8.32 -12.90 -3.06
C GLN A 112 -9.54 -12.09 -2.62
N LEU A 113 -9.86 -11.04 -3.38
CA LEU A 113 -11.07 -10.24 -3.26
C LEU A 113 -11.96 -10.45 -4.49
N GLY A 114 -12.86 -11.42 -4.42
CA GLY A 114 -13.71 -11.81 -5.53
C GLY A 114 -12.89 -12.31 -6.72
N GLN A 115 -12.91 -11.56 -7.83
CA GLN A 115 -12.13 -11.88 -9.03
C GLN A 115 -10.70 -11.31 -9.01
N TYR A 116 -10.35 -10.53 -7.99
CA TYR A 116 -9.04 -9.89 -7.90
C TYR A 116 -8.13 -10.62 -6.92
N ASP A 117 -6.86 -10.67 -7.26
CA ASP A 117 -5.76 -10.83 -6.31
C ASP A 117 -5.22 -9.44 -5.98
N ILE A 118 -5.03 -9.12 -4.70
CA ILE A 118 -4.47 -7.87 -4.20
C ILE A 118 -3.32 -8.17 -3.25
N GLY A 119 -2.17 -7.55 -3.49
CA GLY A 119 -1.02 -7.52 -2.58
C GLY A 119 -0.88 -6.15 -1.93
N ILE A 120 -0.65 -6.13 -0.62
CA ILE A 120 -0.31 -4.91 0.14
C ILE A 120 0.94 -5.19 0.97
N SER A 121 1.97 -4.37 0.82
CA SER A 121 3.25 -4.52 1.49
C SER A 121 3.75 -3.22 2.12
N ALA A 122 4.51 -3.33 3.20
CA ALA A 122 5.42 -2.32 3.70
C ALA A 122 6.85 -2.69 3.28
N HIS A 123 7.63 -1.67 2.90
CA HIS A 123 9.01 -1.81 2.49
C HIS A 123 9.91 -1.07 3.50
N PRO A 124 10.40 -1.77 4.54
CA PRO A 124 11.40 -1.24 5.46
C PRO A 124 12.75 -1.05 4.75
N PHE A 125 13.62 -0.24 5.35
CA PHE A 125 14.92 0.08 4.75
C PHE A 125 16.03 -0.86 5.20
N SER A 126 16.14 -1.15 6.51
CA SER A 126 17.24 -1.98 6.99
C SER A 126 16.90 -3.46 6.99
N ASP A 127 17.93 -4.30 6.97
CA ASP A 127 17.86 -5.75 7.19
C ASP A 127 17.39 -6.11 8.62
N ASN A 128 16.92 -5.14 9.40
CA ASN A 128 16.44 -5.33 10.76
C ASN A 128 14.94 -5.63 10.71
N ASP A 129 14.57 -6.86 11.07
CA ASP A 129 13.20 -7.42 11.09
C ASP A 129 12.20 -6.70 12.04
N LEU A 130 12.52 -5.48 12.51
CA LEU A 130 11.79 -4.75 13.55
C LEU A 130 11.18 -3.43 13.05
N GLU A 131 11.36 -3.04 11.79
CA GLU A 131 10.86 -1.76 11.28
C GLU A 131 9.37 -1.80 10.89
N ALA A 132 8.95 -2.91 10.29
CA ALA A 132 7.59 -3.16 9.85
C ALA A 132 7.02 -4.40 10.55
N THR A 133 5.71 -4.41 10.73
CA THR A 133 5.00 -5.57 11.27
C THR A 133 3.61 -5.64 10.67
N ILE A 134 2.87 -6.69 11.00
CA ILE A 134 1.59 -7.02 10.38
C ILE A 134 0.51 -7.09 11.47
N THR A 135 -0.65 -6.46 11.23
CA THR A 135 -1.78 -6.57 12.16
C THR A 135 -2.37 -7.99 12.18
N ALA A 136 -3.24 -8.29 13.13
CA ALA A 136 -3.95 -9.58 13.16
C ALA A 136 -4.79 -9.84 11.88
N GLU A 137 -5.15 -8.77 11.17
CA GLU A 137 -5.86 -8.80 9.89
C GLU A 137 -4.94 -8.98 8.67
N GLY A 138 -3.63 -9.00 8.86
CA GLY A 138 -2.67 -9.10 7.77
C GLY A 138 -2.26 -7.76 7.14
N MET A 139 -2.67 -6.61 7.71
CA MET A 139 -2.28 -5.30 7.17
C MET A 139 -0.89 -4.89 7.64
N PRO A 140 0.05 -4.55 6.74
CA PRO A 140 1.39 -4.14 7.13
C PRO A 140 1.41 -2.70 7.64
N TYR A 141 2.30 -2.39 8.59
CA TYR A 141 2.54 -1.04 9.10
C TYR A 141 3.93 -0.90 9.70
N PHE A 142 4.44 0.33 9.74
CA PHE A 142 5.72 0.64 10.36
C PHE A 142 5.56 0.90 11.86
N ILE A 143 6.45 0.31 12.66
CA ILE A 143 6.54 0.47 14.12
C ILE A 143 7.81 1.19 14.57
N ASP A 144 8.79 1.30 13.68
CA ASP A 144 10.00 2.10 13.90
C ASP A 144 10.25 3.00 12.67
N TRP A 145 11.01 4.07 12.87
CA TRP A 145 11.26 5.09 11.85
C TRP A 145 12.64 5.71 12.02
N TYR A 146 13.62 5.22 11.25
CA TYR A 146 14.99 5.68 11.36
C TYR A 146 15.25 6.96 10.56
N ASP A 147 15.82 7.96 11.25
CA ASP A 147 16.08 9.28 10.67
C ASP A 147 16.99 9.25 9.44
N ASP A 148 17.99 8.37 9.41
CA ASP A 148 18.94 8.25 8.29
C ASP A 148 18.30 7.66 7.02
N SER A 149 17.13 7.02 7.16
CA SER A 149 16.50 6.20 6.12
C SER A 149 15.05 6.57 5.83
N LYS A 150 14.51 7.60 6.51
CA LYS A 150 13.10 8.02 6.47
C LYS A 150 12.52 8.30 5.08
N THR A 151 13.35 8.59 4.09
CA THR A 151 12.92 8.84 2.70
C THR A 151 12.70 7.55 1.88
N LEU A 152 13.14 6.41 2.42
CA LEU A 152 13.20 5.13 1.73
C LEU A 152 12.01 4.23 2.07
N TYR A 153 11.33 4.46 3.19
CA TYR A 153 10.11 3.75 3.58
C TYR A 153 8.95 4.00 2.61
N PHE A 154 8.22 2.95 2.24
CA PHE A 154 6.97 3.05 1.48
C PHE A 154 6.05 1.85 1.69
N PHE A 155 4.82 2.01 1.23
CA PHE A 155 3.89 0.90 1.03
C PHE A 155 3.73 0.60 -0.45
N GLY A 156 3.66 -0.69 -0.78
CA GLY A 156 3.29 -1.19 -2.10
C GLY A 156 1.82 -1.63 -2.09
N VAL A 157 1.10 -1.29 -3.16
CA VAL A 157 -0.24 -1.82 -3.44
C VAL A 157 -0.28 -2.29 -4.89
N ALA A 158 -0.50 -3.58 -5.11
CA ALA A 158 -0.71 -4.13 -6.44
C ALA A 158 -1.96 -5.01 -6.50
N TRP A 159 -2.54 -5.12 -7.69
CA TRP A 159 -3.63 -6.06 -7.93
C TRP A 159 -3.71 -6.50 -9.37
N LYS A 160 -4.34 -7.65 -9.59
CA LYS A 160 -4.68 -8.20 -10.90
C LYS A 160 -5.92 -9.09 -10.82
N TYR A 161 -6.40 -9.58 -11.95
CA TYR A 161 -7.37 -10.67 -11.95
C TYR A 161 -6.72 -11.95 -11.44
N TYR A 162 -7.38 -12.61 -10.50
CA TYR A 162 -6.91 -13.85 -9.90
C TYR A 162 -6.77 -14.95 -10.97
N VAL A 163 -5.61 -15.60 -11.00
CA VAL A 163 -5.29 -16.72 -11.92
C VAL A 163 -5.17 -18.02 -11.13
N SER A 164 -4.31 -18.04 -10.12
CA SER A 164 -4.03 -19.18 -9.23
C SER A 164 -3.33 -18.72 -7.96
N ASP A 165 -3.37 -19.55 -6.91
CA ASP A 165 -2.61 -19.28 -5.68
C ASP A 165 -1.09 -19.24 -5.91
N ASP A 166 -0.58 -19.91 -6.96
CA ASP A 166 0.84 -19.89 -7.34
C ASP A 166 1.28 -18.61 -8.09
N ASP A 167 0.34 -17.71 -8.41
CA ASP A 167 0.64 -16.48 -9.14
C ASP A 167 1.00 -15.35 -8.17
N LEU A 168 2.30 -15.15 -7.99
CA LEU A 168 2.88 -14.18 -7.06
C LEU A 168 3.18 -12.81 -7.69
N SER A 169 2.58 -12.48 -8.83
CA SER A 169 2.85 -11.20 -9.50
C SER A 169 2.34 -9.98 -8.71
N THR A 170 1.52 -10.17 -7.68
CA THR A 170 1.08 -9.12 -6.74
C THR A 170 2.06 -8.91 -5.58
N CYS A 171 3.11 -9.73 -5.44
CA CYS A 171 4.28 -9.41 -4.61
C CYS A 171 4.95 -8.19 -5.21
N PHE A 172 4.76 -7.03 -4.61
CA PHE A 172 5.27 -5.75 -5.12
C PHE A 172 6.81 -5.74 -5.06
N ASN A 173 7.47 -6.34 -6.06
CA ASN A 173 8.92 -6.43 -6.18
C ASN A 173 9.40 -5.27 -7.05
N THR A 174 9.77 -4.16 -6.41
CA THR A 174 10.42 -2.99 -7.04
C THR A 174 11.91 -2.99 -6.82
#